data_AF-A0A3P7ESI2-F1
#
_entry.id   AF-A0A3P7ESI2-F1
#
_cell.length_a   1.000
_cell.length_b   1.000
_cell.length_c   1.000
_cell.angle_alpha   90.00
_cell.angle_beta   90.00
_cell.angle_gamma   90.00
#
_symmetry.space_group_name_H-M   'P 1'
#
loop_
_entity.id
_entity.type
_entity.pdbx_description
1 polymer ?
#
loop_
_entity_poly.entity_id
_entity_poly.type
_entity_poly.pdbx_seq_one_letter_code
_entity_poly.pdbx_strand_id
1 'polypeptide(L)'
;MLTNHLKERLLPSAVVVGALLEYEPIANLSCQAFSIGGQQHLKFTRQGTWQSRRPHHRRLMSTLEELHDLFTAHGADRSVLKQFFYQVFFYICSTALNSILLRKDLCNWARGAQIRYNLANLETWLSAKELVPEKPGLQPNKRSSHQVTVGVDLPSENGQSLGTLLNPMIQACQLLQSKKGSPDKATVEAICQNCRNLTEAQIIKLLTMYTPVDGYEPHVPPAFLHAVETRLKALRVGEAGTVSFGSLQLDRSTLLLETGYSINLSVPYHASTVPLGHLELPVELGISNLILPL
;
A
#
# COMPACT_ATOMS: atom_id res chain seq x y z
N MET A 1 -2.38 -12.60 17.13
CA MET A 1 -2.36 -13.88 16.36
C MET A 1 -2.48 -13.68 14.86
N LEU A 2 -3.48 -12.91 14.37
CA LEU A 2 -3.64 -12.67 12.93
C LEU A 2 -2.43 -11.98 12.28
N THR A 3 -1.88 -10.95 12.92
CA THR A 3 -0.69 -10.23 12.43
C THR A 3 0.54 -11.11 12.31
N ASN A 4 0.78 -12.02 13.27
CA ASN A 4 1.88 -12.98 13.19
C ASN A 4 1.65 -14.01 12.09
N HIS A 5 0.43 -14.55 11.96
CA HIS A 5 0.09 -15.47 10.88
C HIS A 5 0.27 -14.83 9.49
N LEU A 6 -0.12 -13.56 9.37
CA LEU A 6 0.09 -12.77 8.16
C LEU A 6 1.58 -12.62 7.85
N LYS A 7 2.40 -12.25 8.84
CA LYS A 7 3.84 -12.04 8.69
C LYS A 7 4.64 -13.31 8.42
N GLU A 8 4.26 -14.42 9.02
CA GLU A 8 5.08 -15.64 9.01
C GLU A 8 4.66 -16.60 7.90
N ARG A 9 3.35 -16.65 7.59
CA ARG A 9 2.79 -17.69 6.71
C ARG A 9 2.22 -17.13 5.42
N LEU A 10 1.34 -16.13 5.51
CA LEU A 10 0.63 -15.63 4.32
C LEU A 10 1.55 -14.77 3.46
N LEU A 11 2.03 -13.66 4.02
CA LEU A 11 2.81 -12.63 3.34
C LEU A 11 4.10 -12.31 4.11
N PRO A 12 5.13 -13.19 4.06
CA PRO A 12 6.45 -12.87 4.58
C PRO A 12 7.01 -11.56 4.03
N SER A 13 7.83 -10.86 4.81
CA SER A 13 8.42 -9.58 4.39
C SER A 13 9.18 -9.70 3.07
N ALA A 14 9.87 -10.82 2.83
CA ALA A 14 10.53 -11.11 1.56
C ALA A 14 9.56 -11.18 0.37
N VAL A 15 8.33 -11.68 0.57
CA VAL A 15 7.27 -11.69 -0.44
C VAL A 15 6.81 -10.27 -0.72
N VAL A 16 6.52 -9.47 0.32
CA VAL A 16 6.09 -8.06 0.16
C VAL A 16 7.15 -7.24 -0.58
N VAL A 17 8.40 -7.30 -0.11
CA VAL A 17 9.55 -6.58 -0.69
C VAL A 17 9.82 -7.08 -2.11
N GLY A 18 9.85 -8.40 -2.31
CA GLY A 18 10.05 -9.01 -3.61
C GLY A 18 8.97 -8.61 -4.63
N ALA A 19 7.71 -8.60 -4.20
CA ALA A 19 6.55 -8.34 -5.04
C ALA A 19 6.38 -6.87 -5.42
N LEU A 20 6.60 -5.96 -4.46
CA LEU A 20 6.29 -4.54 -4.65
C LEU A 20 7.51 -3.72 -5.01
N LEU A 21 8.64 -4.02 -4.39
CA LEU A 21 9.86 -3.25 -4.58
C LEU A 21 10.72 -3.88 -5.67
N GLU A 22 11.01 -5.18 -5.57
CA GLU A 22 12.01 -5.82 -6.42
C GLU A 22 11.54 -6.26 -7.79
N TYR A 23 10.25 -6.56 -7.94
CA TYR A 23 9.65 -6.97 -9.19
C TYR A 23 9.60 -5.82 -10.21
N GLU A 24 10.11 -6.09 -11.41
CA GLU A 24 10.23 -5.13 -12.52
C GLU A 24 9.25 -5.48 -13.65
N PRO A 25 8.02 -4.96 -13.63
CA PRO A 25 7.02 -5.24 -14.66
C PRO A 25 7.29 -4.48 -15.98
N ILE A 26 7.95 -3.32 -15.91
CA ILE A 26 8.26 -2.50 -17.08
C ILE A 26 9.61 -2.95 -17.63
N ALA A 27 9.57 -3.68 -18.74
CA ALA A 27 10.76 -4.22 -19.38
C ALA A 27 11.75 -3.10 -19.74
N ASN A 28 13.03 -3.37 -19.49
CA ASN A 28 14.16 -2.51 -19.83
C ASN A 28 14.20 -1.13 -19.15
N LEU A 29 13.26 -0.75 -18.29
CA LEU A 29 13.29 0.59 -17.67
C LEU A 29 14.52 0.80 -16.79
N SER A 30 14.84 -0.18 -15.93
CA SER A 30 16.06 -0.13 -15.11
C SER A 30 17.32 -0.24 -15.97
N CYS A 31 17.29 -1.04 -17.04
CA CYS A 31 18.47 -1.29 -17.88
C CYS A 31 18.78 -0.13 -18.84
N GLN A 32 17.75 0.57 -19.34
CA GLN A 32 17.88 1.74 -20.21
C GLN A 32 18.60 2.88 -19.50
N ALA A 33 18.38 3.02 -18.19
CA ALA A 33 19.07 4.01 -17.39
C ALA A 33 20.59 3.75 -17.34
N PHE A 34 21.03 2.49 -17.21
CA PHE A 34 22.47 2.16 -17.09
C PHE A 34 23.23 2.00 -18.42
N SER A 35 22.60 2.17 -19.59
CA SER A 35 23.17 1.71 -20.87
C SER A 35 23.87 2.78 -21.75
N ILE A 36 23.93 4.06 -21.37
CA ILE A 36 24.49 5.13 -22.25
C ILE A 36 25.80 5.75 -21.73
N GLY A 37 26.41 5.19 -20.68
CA GLY A 37 27.77 5.56 -20.24
C GLY A 37 28.82 4.60 -20.82
N GLY A 38 29.62 5.04 -21.79
CA GLY A 38 30.58 4.20 -22.51
C GLY A 38 31.63 3.53 -21.64
N GLN A 39 31.49 2.22 -21.44
CA GLN A 39 32.60 1.26 -21.26
C GLN A 39 32.11 -0.11 -21.75
N GLN A 40 32.42 -0.41 -23.00
CA GLN A 40 32.51 -1.80 -23.46
C GLN A 40 33.66 -2.42 -22.67
N HIS A 41 33.36 -3.26 -21.68
CA HIS A 41 34.20 -4.35 -21.12
C HIS A 41 34.07 -4.55 -19.60
N LEU A 42 32.85 -4.52 -19.06
CA LEU A 42 32.53 -5.25 -17.84
C LEU A 42 31.50 -6.31 -18.21
N LYS A 43 31.94 -7.57 -18.30
CA LYS A 43 31.07 -8.74 -18.31
C LYS A 43 30.38 -8.84 -16.95
N PHE A 44 29.44 -7.94 -16.67
CA PHE A 44 28.56 -8.07 -15.53
C PHE A 44 27.33 -8.85 -16.00
N THR A 45 27.38 -10.16 -15.76
CA THR A 45 26.21 -11.04 -15.79
C THR A 45 25.11 -10.46 -14.90
N ARG A 46 24.12 -9.75 -15.46
CA ARG A 46 22.86 -9.45 -14.75
C ARG A 46 21.65 -9.28 -15.68
N GLN A 47 21.59 -10.06 -16.74
CA GLN A 47 20.30 -10.46 -17.29
C GLN A 47 19.66 -11.44 -16.28
N GLY A 48 18.61 -11.04 -15.56
CA GLY A 48 17.68 -12.00 -14.95
C GLY A 48 17.46 -12.00 -13.43
N THR A 49 18.17 -11.22 -12.60
CA THR A 49 17.91 -11.26 -11.14
C THR A 49 16.54 -10.69 -10.74
N TRP A 50 15.94 -9.83 -11.55
CA TRP A 50 14.69 -9.11 -11.20
C TRP A 50 13.41 -9.78 -11.72
N GLN A 51 13.48 -10.46 -12.87
CA GLN A 51 12.38 -11.32 -13.36
C GLN A 51 12.11 -12.50 -12.41
N SER A 52 13.13 -12.92 -11.64
CA SER A 52 13.03 -13.93 -10.57
C SER A 52 12.03 -13.55 -9.47
N ARG A 53 11.60 -12.28 -9.39
CA ARG A 53 10.65 -11.77 -8.40
C ARG A 53 9.20 -11.82 -8.85
N ARG A 54 8.94 -12.17 -10.12
CA ARG A 54 7.58 -12.43 -10.62
C ARG A 54 6.78 -13.44 -9.79
N PRO A 55 7.36 -14.55 -9.27
CA PRO A 55 6.68 -15.44 -8.34
C PRO A 55 6.26 -14.77 -7.03
N HIS A 56 7.05 -13.81 -6.51
CA HIS A 56 6.69 -13.07 -5.30
C HIS A 56 5.49 -12.16 -5.58
N HIS A 57 5.50 -11.44 -6.71
CA HIS A 57 4.36 -10.63 -7.15
C HIS A 57 3.09 -11.47 -7.36
N ARG A 58 3.20 -12.61 -8.06
CA ARG A 58 2.08 -13.53 -8.23
C ARG A 58 1.54 -14.05 -6.90
N ARG A 59 2.43 -14.47 -5.99
CA ARG A 59 2.03 -14.94 -4.66
C ARG A 59 1.31 -13.85 -3.87
N LEU A 60 1.82 -12.62 -3.86
CA LEU A 60 1.13 -11.50 -3.19
C LEU A 60 -0.29 -11.34 -3.73
N MET A 61 -0.45 -11.24 -5.05
CA MET A 61 -1.76 -11.03 -5.67
C MET A 61 -2.70 -12.24 -5.48
N SER A 62 -2.21 -13.47 -5.63
CA SER A 62 -3.03 -14.67 -5.46
C SER A 62 -3.46 -14.85 -4.02
N THR A 63 -2.59 -14.60 -3.04
CA THR A 63 -2.95 -14.66 -1.62
C THR A 63 -4.01 -13.60 -1.26
N LEU A 64 -3.94 -12.38 -1.81
CA LEU A 64 -5.00 -11.38 -1.61
C LEU A 64 -6.34 -11.85 -2.18
N GLU A 65 -6.33 -12.41 -3.39
CA GLU A 65 -7.51 -12.96 -4.06
C GLU A 65 -8.12 -14.14 -3.28
N GLU A 66 -7.32 -15.15 -2.96
CA GLU A 66 -7.72 -16.35 -2.23
C GLU A 66 -8.31 -16.00 -0.86
N LEU A 67 -7.73 -15.04 -0.14
CA LEU A 67 -8.27 -14.56 1.13
C LEU A 67 -9.62 -13.89 0.93
N HIS A 68 -9.73 -12.99 -0.05
CA HIS A 68 -10.99 -12.30 -0.33
C HIS A 68 -12.11 -13.29 -0.68
N ASP A 69 -11.82 -14.25 -1.55
CA ASP A 69 -12.78 -15.25 -2.00
C ASP A 69 -13.15 -16.18 -0.85
N LEU A 70 -12.20 -16.55 0.03
CA LEU A 70 -12.46 -17.33 1.23
C LEU A 70 -13.43 -16.60 2.17
N PHE A 71 -13.18 -15.34 2.51
CA PHE A 71 -14.07 -14.57 3.38
C PHE A 71 -15.48 -14.43 2.78
N THR A 72 -15.54 -14.18 1.47
CA THR A 72 -16.82 -14.04 0.74
C THR A 72 -17.60 -15.35 0.72
N ALA A 73 -16.92 -16.48 0.46
CA ALA A 73 -17.53 -17.81 0.45
C ALA A 73 -18.08 -18.22 1.83
N HIS A 74 -17.45 -17.76 2.91
CA HIS A 74 -17.91 -17.99 4.29
C HIS A 74 -18.94 -16.97 4.78
N GLY A 75 -19.44 -16.08 3.90
CA GLY A 75 -20.45 -15.09 4.25
C GLY A 75 -19.98 -14.06 5.27
N ALA A 76 -18.68 -13.74 5.30
CA ALA A 76 -18.15 -12.76 6.22
C ALA A 76 -18.71 -11.37 5.94
N ASP A 77 -19.07 -10.66 7.01
CA ASP A 77 -19.63 -9.32 6.89
C ASP A 77 -18.64 -8.34 6.22
N ARG A 78 -19.18 -7.42 5.40
CA ARG A 78 -18.36 -6.48 4.62
C ARG A 78 -17.51 -5.56 5.51
N SER A 79 -17.97 -5.22 6.71
CA SER A 79 -17.21 -4.41 7.66
C SER A 79 -15.99 -5.17 8.21
N VAL A 80 -16.15 -6.47 8.49
CA VAL A 80 -15.07 -7.35 8.95
C VAL A 80 -14.05 -7.54 7.84
N LEU A 81 -14.52 -7.73 6.59
CA LEU A 81 -13.66 -7.86 5.42
C LEU A 81 -12.80 -6.60 5.20
N LYS A 82 -13.40 -5.40 5.29
CA LYS A 82 -12.68 -4.12 5.17
C LYS A 82 -11.63 -3.95 6.27
N GLN A 83 -11.97 -4.28 7.52
CA GLN A 83 -11.03 -4.21 8.64
C GLN A 83 -9.88 -5.21 8.48
N PHE A 84 -10.16 -6.44 8.04
CA PHE A 84 -9.14 -7.43 7.74
C PHE A 84 -8.15 -6.92 6.68
N PHE A 85 -8.66 -6.43 5.54
CA PHE A 85 -7.78 -5.93 4.49
C PHE A 85 -7.08 -4.61 4.87
N TYR A 86 -7.68 -3.80 5.74
CA TYR A 86 -6.98 -2.67 6.37
C TYR A 86 -5.71 -3.11 7.07
N GLN A 87 -5.80 -4.14 7.91
CA GLN A 87 -4.65 -4.70 8.60
C GLN A 87 -3.59 -5.25 7.63
N VAL A 88 -4.03 -5.92 6.56
CA VAL A 88 -3.15 -6.48 5.51
C VAL A 88 -2.39 -5.37 4.78
N PHE A 89 -3.10 -4.34 4.30
CA PHE A 89 -2.52 -3.24 3.53
C PHE A 89 -1.65 -2.33 4.40
N PHE A 90 -2.01 -2.14 5.67
CA PHE A 90 -1.17 -1.45 6.63
C PHE A 90 0.18 -2.16 6.77
N TYR A 91 0.17 -3.49 6.92
CA TYR A 91 1.40 -4.29 7.00
C TYR A 91 2.22 -4.22 5.71
N ILE A 92 1.57 -4.36 4.55
CA ILE A 92 2.22 -4.29 3.24
C ILE A 92 2.95 -2.96 3.08
N CYS A 93 2.25 -1.84 3.32
CA CYS A 93 2.80 -0.49 3.14
C CYS A 93 3.89 -0.17 4.16
N SER A 94 3.71 -0.50 5.43
CA SER A 94 4.74 -0.29 6.46
C SER A 94 6.01 -1.07 6.16
N THR A 95 5.88 -2.34 5.75
CA THR A 95 7.01 -3.19 5.36
C THR A 95 7.73 -2.67 4.12
N ALA A 96 6.98 -2.27 3.09
CA ALA A 96 7.55 -1.71 1.87
C ALA A 96 8.25 -0.36 2.11
N LEU A 97 7.63 0.53 2.88
CA LEU A 97 8.19 1.85 3.17
C LEU A 97 9.47 1.75 4.01
N ASN A 98 9.47 0.91 5.05
CA ASN A 98 10.67 0.65 5.84
C ASN A 98 11.82 0.11 4.97
N SER A 99 11.50 -0.78 4.04
CA SER A 99 12.51 -1.39 3.17
C SER A 99 13.13 -0.39 2.20
N ILE A 100 12.33 0.48 1.57
CA ILE A 100 12.87 1.51 0.65
C ILE A 100 13.69 2.57 1.39
N LEU A 101 13.31 2.95 2.63
CA LEU A 101 14.05 3.91 3.45
C LEU A 101 15.45 3.41 3.87
N LEU A 102 15.66 2.09 3.86
CA LEU A 102 16.89 1.45 4.29
C LEU A 102 17.79 0.99 3.12
N ARG A 103 17.33 1.11 1.87
CA ARG A 103 17.98 0.51 0.69
C ARG A 103 18.23 1.50 -0.43
N LYS A 104 19.50 1.86 -0.66
CA LYS A 104 19.90 2.83 -1.70
C LYS A 104 19.61 2.34 -3.12
N ASP A 105 19.68 1.03 -3.34
CA ASP A 105 19.43 0.38 -4.63
C ASP A 105 17.98 0.52 -5.12
N LEU A 106 17.06 0.87 -4.22
CA LEU A 106 15.65 1.09 -4.53
C LEU A 106 15.29 2.56 -4.77
N CYS A 107 16.22 3.49 -4.50
CA CYS A 107 15.96 4.92 -4.49
C CYS A 107 16.50 5.60 -5.76
N ASN A 108 15.88 5.34 -6.91
CA ASN A 108 16.16 6.04 -8.16
C ASN A 108 14.86 6.22 -8.97
N TRP A 109 14.93 6.98 -10.06
CA TRP A 109 13.74 7.29 -10.87
C TRP A 109 13.07 6.02 -11.42
N ALA A 110 13.86 5.10 -12.00
CA ALA A 110 13.33 3.88 -12.63
C ALA A 110 12.60 2.98 -11.62
N ARG A 111 13.15 2.87 -10.41
CA ARG A 111 12.51 2.17 -9.29
C ARG A 111 11.22 2.84 -8.84
N GLY A 112 11.20 4.18 -8.77
CA GLY A 112 9.97 4.92 -8.51
C GLY A 112 8.85 4.57 -9.48
N ALA A 113 9.15 4.48 -10.78
CA ALA A 113 8.18 4.14 -11.82
C ALA A 113 7.68 2.68 -11.71
N GLN A 114 8.58 1.72 -11.48
CA GLN A 114 8.21 0.31 -11.31
C GLN A 114 7.35 0.06 -10.07
N ILE A 115 7.75 0.64 -8.93
CA ILE A 115 7.00 0.52 -7.68
C ILE A 115 5.61 1.17 -7.84
N ARG A 116 5.53 2.34 -8.50
CA ARG A 116 4.24 3.00 -8.76
C ARG A 116 3.30 2.11 -9.58
N TYR A 117 3.80 1.39 -10.58
CA TYR A 117 3.02 0.42 -11.34
C TYR A 117 2.52 -0.72 -10.46
N ASN A 118 3.39 -1.31 -9.62
CA ASN A 118 2.98 -2.38 -8.70
C ASN A 118 1.90 -1.91 -7.70
N LEU A 119 2.02 -0.67 -7.20
CA LEU A 119 1.00 -0.04 -6.35
C LEU A 119 -0.32 0.19 -7.10
N ALA A 120 -0.28 0.56 -8.38
CA ALA A 120 -1.48 0.74 -9.19
C ALA A 120 -2.27 -0.57 -9.40
N ASN A 121 -1.57 -1.71 -9.47
CA ASN A 121 -2.22 -3.03 -9.49
C ASN A 121 -2.96 -3.30 -8.17
N LEU A 122 -2.36 -2.94 -7.04
CA LEU A 122 -3.03 -3.03 -5.74
C LEU A 122 -4.24 -2.09 -5.63
N GLU A 123 -4.12 -0.85 -6.10
CA GLU A 123 -5.25 0.11 -6.15
C GLU A 123 -6.40 -0.44 -7.00
N THR A 124 -6.08 -1.00 -8.16
CA THR A 124 -7.06 -1.58 -9.08
C THR A 124 -7.76 -2.78 -8.44
N TRP A 125 -7.01 -3.66 -7.77
CA TRP A 125 -7.56 -4.80 -7.05
C TRP A 125 -8.50 -4.36 -5.91
N LEU A 126 -8.09 -3.37 -5.11
CA LEU A 126 -8.90 -2.79 -4.04
C LEU A 126 -10.24 -2.22 -4.56
N SER A 127 -10.20 -1.52 -5.69
CA SER A 127 -11.40 -0.99 -6.34
C SER A 127 -12.29 -2.11 -6.88
N ALA A 128 -11.72 -3.13 -7.53
CA ALA A 128 -12.48 -4.24 -8.09
C ALA A 128 -13.22 -5.07 -7.03
N LYS A 129 -12.67 -5.16 -5.81
CA LYS A 129 -13.30 -5.85 -4.68
C LYS A 129 -14.26 -4.98 -3.85
N GLU A 130 -14.53 -3.75 -4.30
CA GLU A 130 -15.41 -2.78 -3.62
C GLU A 130 -15.02 -2.56 -2.13
N LEU A 131 -13.72 -2.66 -1.84
CA LEU A 131 -13.18 -2.44 -0.50
C LEU A 131 -12.93 -0.95 -0.23
N VAL A 132 -12.91 -0.14 -1.28
CA VAL A 132 -12.82 1.32 -1.26
C VAL A 132 -14.24 1.86 -1.47
N PRO A 133 -14.75 2.76 -0.60
CA PRO A 133 -16.02 3.44 -0.86
C PRO A 133 -15.96 4.19 -2.19
N GLU A 134 -17.00 4.06 -3.02
CA GLU A 134 -17.12 4.81 -4.28
C GLU A 134 -16.89 6.29 -4.00
N LYS A 135 -16.04 6.95 -4.79
CA LYS A 135 -15.88 8.40 -4.69
C LYS A 135 -17.25 9.03 -4.95
N PRO A 136 -17.79 9.86 -4.03
CA PRO A 136 -19.00 10.60 -4.33
C PRO A 136 -18.69 11.59 -5.46
N GLY A 137 -19.04 11.25 -6.71
CA GLY A 137 -18.93 12.20 -7.82
C GLY A 137 -18.63 11.70 -9.24
N LEU A 138 -18.52 10.40 -9.53
CA LEU A 138 -18.51 9.94 -10.93
C LEU A 138 -19.37 8.69 -11.09
N GLN A 139 -20.67 8.88 -11.32
CA GLN A 139 -21.53 7.81 -11.82
C GLN A 139 -21.32 7.66 -13.34
N PRO A 140 -20.91 6.49 -13.85
CA PRO A 140 -21.29 6.09 -15.19
C PRO A 140 -22.70 5.51 -15.11
N ASN A 141 -23.65 6.16 -15.78
CA ASN A 141 -25.05 5.74 -15.93
C ASN A 141 -25.22 4.22 -16.03
N LYS A 142 -25.67 3.58 -14.96
CA LYS A 142 -26.37 2.29 -15.03
C LYS A 142 -27.77 2.47 -14.49
N ARG A 143 -28.73 2.59 -15.42
CA ARG A 143 -30.16 2.42 -15.14
C ARG A 143 -30.42 0.95 -14.87
N SER A 144 -30.73 0.59 -13.64
CA SER A 144 -31.73 -0.45 -13.33
C SER A 144 -32.10 -0.39 -11.85
N SER A 145 -33.23 0.26 -11.60
CA SER A 145 -34.26 -0.09 -10.62
C SER A 145 -34.06 -1.39 -9.84
N HIS A 146 -33.83 -1.33 -8.52
CA HIS A 146 -34.85 -1.61 -7.49
C HIS A 146 -34.26 -1.48 -6.06
N GLN A 147 -35.10 -0.91 -5.20
CA GLN A 147 -35.08 -0.90 -3.73
C GLN A 147 -34.01 -0.11 -2.99
N VAL A 148 -34.41 1.12 -2.65
CA VAL A 148 -33.86 1.96 -1.58
C VAL A 148 -34.16 1.28 -0.25
N THR A 149 -33.16 0.67 0.38
CA THR A 149 -33.19 0.43 1.82
C THR A 149 -32.45 1.59 2.47
N VAL A 150 -33.18 2.38 3.25
CA VAL A 150 -32.63 3.41 4.14
C VAL A 150 -31.89 2.66 5.25
N GLY A 151 -30.63 2.31 5.00
CA GLY A 151 -29.70 1.84 6.01
C GLY A 151 -29.03 3.04 6.63
N VAL A 152 -29.19 3.22 7.93
CA VAL A 152 -28.46 4.20 8.72
C VAL A 152 -26.97 3.97 8.48
N ASP A 153 -26.33 4.87 7.73
CA ASP A 153 -24.88 4.92 7.59
C ASP A 153 -24.30 5.25 8.97
N LEU A 154 -24.08 4.22 9.78
CA LEU A 154 -23.32 4.34 11.01
C LEU A 154 -21.90 4.75 10.59
N PRO A 155 -21.40 5.91 11.04
CA PRO A 155 -20.08 6.36 10.65
C PRO A 155 -19.07 5.33 11.15
N SER A 156 -18.43 4.63 10.22
CA SER A 156 -17.25 3.82 10.51
C SER A 156 -16.25 4.74 11.23
N GLU A 157 -16.02 4.52 12.53
CA GLU A 157 -15.28 5.42 13.42
C GLU A 157 -13.82 5.69 12.99
N ASN A 158 -13.36 5.10 11.89
CA ASN A 158 -12.18 5.56 11.17
C ASN A 158 -12.47 5.60 9.67
N GLY A 159 -13.23 6.59 9.19
CA GLY A 159 -13.65 6.81 7.78
C GLY A 159 -12.53 6.98 6.73
N GLN A 160 -11.37 6.37 6.95
CA GLN A 160 -10.27 6.30 6.02
C GLN A 160 -10.48 5.13 5.05
N SER A 161 -10.52 5.47 3.77
CA SER A 161 -10.56 4.49 2.70
C SER A 161 -9.28 3.64 2.70
N LEU A 162 -9.42 2.33 2.50
CA LEU A 162 -8.31 1.37 2.44
C LEU A 162 -7.20 1.79 1.45
N GLY A 163 -7.57 2.46 0.37
CA GLY A 163 -6.62 2.98 -0.62
C GLY A 163 -5.67 4.05 -0.06
N THR A 164 -6.04 4.77 1.00
CA THR A 164 -5.19 5.82 1.58
C THR A 164 -3.93 5.25 2.23
N LEU A 165 -3.94 3.98 2.64
CA LEU A 165 -2.76 3.29 3.18
C LEU A 165 -1.63 3.18 2.14
N LEU A 166 -1.94 3.23 0.85
CA LEU A 166 -0.92 3.22 -0.21
C LEU A 166 -0.27 4.59 -0.42
N ASN A 167 -0.87 5.68 0.08
CA ASN A 167 -0.43 7.06 -0.18
C ASN A 167 1.03 7.35 0.18
N PRO A 168 1.57 6.93 1.34
CA PRO A 168 2.98 7.19 1.66
C PRO A 168 3.92 6.58 0.62
N MET A 169 3.64 5.35 0.17
CA MET A 169 4.41 4.68 -0.87
C MET A 169 4.26 5.36 -2.23
N ILE A 170 3.05 5.80 -2.58
CA ILE A 170 2.79 6.55 -3.82
C ILE A 170 3.58 7.86 -3.81
N GLN A 171 3.56 8.59 -2.70
CA GLN A 171 4.30 9.84 -2.54
C GLN A 171 5.81 9.62 -2.53
N ALA A 172 6.31 8.53 -1.94
CA ALA A 172 7.72 8.16 -2.03
C ALA A 172 8.13 7.94 -3.51
N CYS A 173 7.30 7.25 -4.30
CA CYS A 173 7.55 7.05 -5.73
C CYS A 173 7.51 8.37 -6.51
N GLN A 174 6.57 9.28 -6.18
CA GLN A 174 6.50 10.61 -6.78
C GLN A 174 7.72 11.47 -6.43
N LEU A 175 8.21 11.37 -5.18
CA LEU A 175 9.44 12.02 -4.75
C LEU A 175 10.65 11.49 -5.52
N LEU A 176 10.78 10.18 -5.69
CA LEU A 176 11.84 9.59 -6.50
C LEU A 176 11.78 10.04 -7.96
N GLN A 177 10.60 10.35 -8.49
CA GLN A 177 10.42 10.80 -9.88
C GLN A 177 10.42 12.33 -10.06
N SER A 178 10.51 13.11 -8.97
CA SER A 178 10.50 14.58 -9.03
C SER A 178 11.85 15.16 -9.48
N LYS A 179 11.85 16.43 -9.89
CA LYS A 179 13.07 17.18 -10.18
C LYS A 179 13.80 17.55 -8.88
N LYS A 180 15.13 17.35 -8.83
CA LYS A 180 15.95 17.54 -7.62
C LYS A 180 17.30 18.23 -7.87
N GLY A 181 17.53 18.75 -9.08
CA GLY A 181 18.84 19.27 -9.49
C GLY A 181 19.17 20.69 -9.00
N SER A 182 18.17 21.48 -8.65
CA SER A 182 18.32 22.89 -8.26
C SER A 182 17.38 23.21 -7.08
N PRO A 183 17.82 24.02 -6.08
CA PRO A 183 17.02 24.44 -4.93
C PRO A 183 16.00 25.53 -5.30
N ASP A 184 15.32 25.37 -6.43
CA ASP A 184 14.32 26.32 -6.89
C ASP A 184 13.12 26.31 -5.94
N LYS A 185 12.71 27.49 -5.50
CA LYS A 185 11.63 27.68 -4.52
C LYS A 185 10.35 26.91 -4.91
N ALA A 186 9.97 26.95 -6.18
CA ALA A 186 8.78 26.26 -6.69
C ALA A 186 8.89 24.74 -6.61
N THR A 187 10.07 24.17 -6.90
CA THR A 187 10.32 22.72 -6.83
C THR A 187 10.32 22.23 -5.40
N VAL A 188 11.00 22.94 -4.50
CA VAL A 188 11.02 22.64 -3.07
C VAL A 188 9.60 22.69 -2.50
N GLU A 189 8.83 23.73 -2.85
CA GLU A 189 7.44 23.87 -2.43
C GLU A 189 6.58 22.70 -2.92
N ALA A 190 6.67 22.35 -4.20
CA ALA A 190 5.91 21.24 -4.79
C ALA A 190 6.20 19.92 -4.09
N ILE A 191 7.47 19.62 -3.77
CA ILE A 191 7.84 18.41 -3.02
C ILE A 191 7.19 18.39 -1.63
N CYS A 192 7.28 19.51 -0.90
CA CYS A 192 6.70 19.61 0.45
C CYS A 192 5.18 19.46 0.43
N GLN A 193 4.52 20.02 -0.59
CA GLN A 193 3.07 19.96 -0.74
C GLN A 193 2.57 18.60 -1.23
N ASN A 194 3.35 17.87 -2.02
CA ASN A 194 2.95 16.56 -2.56
C ASN A 194 3.22 15.42 -1.58
N CYS A 195 4.19 15.56 -0.67
CA CYS A 195 4.60 14.50 0.28
C CYS A 195 3.95 14.63 1.67
N ARG A 196 2.62 14.83 1.74
CA ARG A 196 1.89 15.06 3.01
C ARG A 196 1.73 13.84 3.92
N ASN A 197 1.78 12.64 3.34
CA ASN A 197 1.64 11.35 4.04
C ASN A 197 3.01 10.73 4.37
N LEU A 198 4.09 11.50 4.26
CA LEU A 198 5.44 11.11 4.68
C LEU A 198 5.94 12.09 5.74
N THR A 199 6.62 11.59 6.76
CA THR A 199 7.26 12.41 7.79
C THR A 199 8.45 13.19 7.23
N GLU A 200 8.94 14.20 7.95
CA GLU A 200 10.11 14.97 7.53
C GLU A 200 11.34 14.06 7.43
N ALA A 201 11.55 13.21 8.44
CA ALA A 201 12.64 12.24 8.47
C ALA A 201 12.60 11.30 7.25
N GLN A 202 11.41 10.84 6.84
CA GLN A 202 11.24 9.96 5.69
C GLN A 202 11.56 10.67 4.36
N ILE A 203 11.07 11.89 4.16
CA ILE A 203 11.36 12.68 2.95
C ILE A 203 12.86 12.92 2.81
N ILE A 204 13.50 13.40 3.89
CA ILE A 204 14.94 13.67 3.90
C ILE A 204 15.74 12.38 3.70
N LYS A 205 15.34 11.27 4.32
CA LYS A 205 16.00 9.98 4.11
C LYS A 205 15.90 9.53 2.66
N LEU A 206 14.74 9.60 2.01
CA LEU A 206 14.56 9.20 0.62
C LEU A 206 15.43 10.04 -0.33
N LEU A 207 15.48 11.36 -0.14
CA LEU A 207 16.35 12.24 -0.92
C LEU A 207 17.84 11.96 -0.68
N THR A 208 18.23 11.64 0.56
CA THR A 208 19.62 11.30 0.93
C THR A 208 20.05 9.95 0.36
N MET A 209 19.12 9.00 0.26
CA MET A 209 19.37 7.65 -0.26
C MET A 209 19.28 7.59 -1.78
N TYR A 210 18.91 8.70 -2.43
CA TYR A 210 18.73 8.77 -3.87
C TYR A 210 20.03 8.48 -4.62
N THR A 211 20.00 7.49 -5.50
CA THR A 211 21.10 7.07 -6.36
C THR A 211 20.75 7.43 -7.80
N PRO A 212 21.12 8.64 -8.27
CA PRO A 212 20.82 9.03 -9.64
C PRO A 212 21.55 8.11 -10.61
N VAL A 213 20.96 7.95 -11.79
CA VAL A 213 21.60 7.29 -12.90
C VAL A 213 22.43 8.31 -13.68
N ASP A 214 23.72 8.03 -13.81
CA ASP A 214 24.70 8.90 -14.47
C ASP A 214 24.25 9.29 -15.89
N GLY A 215 24.28 10.59 -16.17
CA GLY A 215 23.91 11.14 -17.48
C GLY A 215 22.40 11.31 -17.73
N TYR A 216 21.54 10.82 -16.83
CA TYR A 216 20.09 10.95 -16.95
C TYR A 216 19.46 11.74 -15.81
N GLU A 217 20.01 11.61 -14.61
CA GLU A 217 19.45 12.19 -13.39
C GLU A 217 20.49 13.08 -12.69
N PRO A 218 20.12 14.28 -12.25
CA PRO A 218 21.02 15.10 -11.45
C PRO A 218 21.18 14.49 -10.05
N HIS A 219 22.39 14.54 -9.50
CA HIS A 219 22.61 14.31 -8.08
C HIS A 219 21.83 15.34 -7.27
N VAL A 220 21.31 14.90 -6.11
CA VAL A 220 20.64 15.77 -5.16
C VAL A 220 21.70 16.65 -4.47
N PRO A 221 21.74 17.97 -4.72
CA PRO A 221 22.75 18.83 -4.11
C PRO A 221 22.52 18.97 -2.60
N PRO A 222 23.56 19.13 -1.77
CA PRO A 222 23.40 19.40 -0.34
C PRO A 222 22.55 20.66 -0.06
N ALA A 223 22.69 21.69 -0.89
CA ALA A 223 21.87 22.90 -0.81
C ALA A 223 20.37 22.62 -1.03
N PHE A 224 20.02 21.66 -1.88
CA PHE A 224 18.65 21.23 -2.11
C PHE A 224 18.08 20.52 -0.89
N LEU A 225 18.83 19.57 -0.32
CA LEU A 225 18.44 18.88 0.93
C LEU A 225 18.15 19.87 2.05
N HIS A 226 19.06 20.84 2.25
CA HIS A 226 18.91 21.86 3.28
C HIS A 226 17.70 22.77 3.04
N ALA A 227 17.43 23.15 1.78
CA ALA A 227 16.27 23.95 1.42
C ALA A 227 14.95 23.19 1.70
N VAL A 228 14.88 21.90 1.33
CA VAL A 228 13.71 21.04 1.63
C VAL A 228 13.53 20.88 3.14
N GLU A 229 14.60 20.58 3.87
CA GLU A 229 14.55 20.42 5.32
C GLU A 229 14.06 21.69 6.03
N THR A 230 14.62 22.85 5.65
CA THR A 230 14.22 24.16 6.20
C THR A 230 12.75 24.45 5.90
N ARG A 231 12.30 24.17 4.67
CA ARG A 231 10.92 24.43 4.28
C ARG A 231 9.93 23.51 4.98
N LEU A 232 10.26 22.22 5.12
CA LEU A 232 9.44 21.26 5.85
C LEU A 232 9.26 21.68 7.31
N LYS A 233 10.36 22.02 8.01
CA LYS A 233 10.32 22.50 9.40
C LYS A 233 9.45 23.75 9.56
N ALA A 234 9.48 24.66 8.59
CA ALA A 234 8.66 25.87 8.61
C ALA A 234 7.16 25.60 8.33
N LEU A 235 6.85 24.59 7.51
CA LEU A 235 5.47 24.21 7.17
C LEU A 235 4.79 23.37 8.26
N ARG A 236 5.57 22.61 9.02
CA ARG A 236 5.11 21.53 9.89
C ARG A 236 5.37 21.86 11.37
N VAL A 237 4.82 22.99 11.80
CA VAL A 237 4.92 23.47 13.18
C VAL A 237 3.69 23.04 13.98
N GLY A 238 3.89 22.58 15.22
CA GLY A 238 2.80 22.15 16.10
C GLY A 238 2.08 20.90 15.59
N GLU A 239 0.75 20.86 15.70
CA GLU A 239 -0.08 19.73 15.24
C GLU A 239 -0.01 19.49 13.72
N ALA A 240 0.41 20.48 12.93
CA ALA A 240 0.65 20.30 11.50
C ALA A 240 1.90 19.45 11.19
N GLY A 241 2.72 19.15 12.22
CA GLY A 241 3.88 18.29 12.11
C GLY A 241 3.59 16.80 12.27
N THR A 242 2.40 16.43 12.76
CA THR A 242 2.01 15.03 12.80
C THR A 242 1.53 14.57 11.43
N VAL A 243 1.93 13.36 11.05
CA VAL A 243 1.52 12.73 9.80
C VAL A 243 0.67 11.51 10.13
N SER A 244 -0.53 11.45 9.57
CA SER A 244 -1.37 10.27 9.73
C SER A 244 -0.94 9.15 8.78
N PHE A 245 -0.75 7.96 9.33
CA PHE A 245 -0.62 6.72 8.56
C PHE A 245 -1.65 5.72 9.04
N GLY A 246 -2.74 5.62 8.29
CA GLY A 246 -3.91 4.94 8.81
C GLY A 246 -4.43 5.64 10.07
N SER A 247 -4.72 4.86 11.10
CA SER A 247 -5.13 5.29 12.44
C SER A 247 -3.96 5.76 13.31
N LEU A 248 -2.71 5.63 12.85
CA LEU A 248 -1.54 6.09 13.59
C LEU A 248 -1.24 7.56 13.31
N GLN A 249 -0.84 8.28 14.36
CA GLN A 249 -0.24 9.60 14.27
C GLN A 249 1.28 9.48 14.44
N LEU A 250 2.03 9.89 13.42
CA LEU A 250 3.47 9.80 13.39
C LEU A 250 4.07 11.17 13.69
N ASP A 251 5.10 11.20 14.54
CA ASP A 251 5.89 12.40 14.73
C ASP A 251 6.72 12.70 13.48
N ARG A 252 7.02 13.99 13.23
CA ARG A 252 7.83 14.42 12.10
C ARG A 252 9.22 13.75 12.05
N SER A 253 9.76 13.33 13.18
CA SER A 253 11.05 12.63 13.30
C SER A 253 10.96 11.11 13.10
N THR A 254 9.75 10.54 13.07
CA THR A 254 9.56 9.10 12.90
C THR A 254 10.04 8.66 11.53
N LEU A 255 11.09 7.83 11.51
CA LEU A 255 11.65 7.30 10.27
C LEU A 255 10.94 6.02 9.82
N LEU A 256 10.89 5.01 10.69
CA LEU A 256 10.33 3.69 10.39
C LEU A 256 8.94 3.56 10.97
N LEU A 257 8.09 2.82 10.26
CA LEU A 257 6.73 2.48 10.67
C LEU A 257 6.71 1.18 11.48
N GLU A 258 5.83 1.11 12.48
CA GLU A 258 5.63 -0.11 13.24
C GLU A 258 4.87 -1.14 12.40
N THR A 259 5.50 -2.28 12.07
CA THR A 259 4.82 -3.35 11.33
C THR A 259 3.95 -4.24 12.22
N GLY A 260 4.09 -4.13 13.55
CA GLY A 260 3.37 -4.89 14.58
C GLY A 260 1.97 -4.38 14.89
N TYR A 261 1.61 -3.21 14.37
CA TYR A 261 0.32 -2.58 14.60
C TYR A 261 -0.82 -3.54 14.33
N SER A 262 -1.79 -3.59 15.25
CA SER A 262 -3.01 -4.38 15.14
C SER A 262 -4.20 -3.47 15.38
N ILE A 263 -5.15 -3.43 14.45
CA ILE A 263 -6.42 -2.74 14.68
C ILE A 263 -7.29 -3.50 15.69
N ASN A 264 -8.13 -2.77 16.40
CA ASN A 264 -9.20 -3.37 17.19
C ASN A 264 -10.35 -3.71 16.24
N LEU A 265 -10.65 -5.01 16.12
CA LEU A 265 -11.75 -5.48 15.28
C LEU A 265 -13.08 -5.11 15.93
N SER A 266 -13.92 -4.38 15.19
CA SER A 266 -15.32 -4.14 15.53
C SER A 266 -16.20 -5.01 14.64
N VAL A 267 -17.04 -5.84 15.24
CA VAL A 267 -18.03 -6.66 14.51
C VAL A 267 -19.40 -6.03 14.73
N PRO A 268 -19.85 -5.12 13.86
CA PRO A 268 -21.17 -4.52 13.95
C PRO A 268 -22.26 -5.60 13.84
N TYR A 269 -23.32 -5.42 14.61
CA TYR A 269 -24.48 -6.29 14.55
C TYR A 269 -25.17 -6.18 13.19
N HIS A 270 -25.27 -7.31 12.50
CA HIS A 270 -26.05 -7.46 11.27
C HIS A 270 -27.06 -8.59 11.49
N ALA A 271 -28.35 -8.26 11.45
CA ALA A 271 -29.40 -9.25 11.64
C ALA A 271 -29.43 -10.23 10.45
N SER A 272 -29.43 -11.53 10.74
CA SER A 272 -29.62 -12.55 9.72
C SER A 272 -31.06 -12.52 9.20
N THR A 273 -31.22 -12.62 7.89
CA THR A 273 -32.54 -12.76 7.24
C THR A 273 -32.99 -14.22 7.14
N VAL A 274 -32.15 -15.17 7.56
CA VAL A 274 -32.45 -16.61 7.45
C VAL A 274 -33.40 -17.03 8.57
N PRO A 275 -34.63 -17.46 8.27
CA PRO A 275 -35.56 -17.92 9.29
C PRO A 275 -35.12 -19.27 9.86
N LEU A 276 -35.00 -19.35 11.19
CA LEU A 276 -34.53 -20.57 11.87
C LEU A 276 -35.40 -21.81 11.59
N GLY A 277 -36.71 -21.61 11.37
CA GLY A 277 -37.65 -22.71 11.10
C GLY A 277 -37.47 -23.40 9.74
N HIS A 278 -36.70 -22.81 8.82
CA HIS A 278 -36.43 -23.38 7.48
C HIS A 278 -35.01 -23.95 7.37
N LEU A 279 -34.27 -24.04 8.48
CA LEU A 279 -32.94 -24.62 8.49
C LEU A 279 -33.04 -26.15 8.47
N GLU A 280 -32.59 -26.75 7.37
CA GLU A 280 -32.44 -28.19 7.25
C GLU A 280 -31.00 -28.58 7.60
N LEU A 281 -30.84 -29.63 8.41
CA LEU A 281 -29.52 -30.14 8.82
C LEU A 281 -29.03 -31.18 7.79
N PRO A 282 -27.86 -30.97 7.17
CA PRO A 282 -27.25 -31.96 6.29
C PRO A 282 -26.95 -33.27 7.05
N VAL A 283 -27.30 -34.41 6.45
CA VAL A 283 -27.11 -35.75 7.07
C VAL A 283 -25.63 -36.09 7.27
N GLU A 284 -24.76 -35.49 6.47
CA GLU A 284 -23.30 -35.67 6.48
C GLU A 284 -22.66 -35.16 7.77
N LEU A 285 -23.34 -34.25 8.50
CA LEU A 285 -22.83 -33.72 9.75
C LEU A 285 -22.88 -34.73 10.90
N GLY A 286 -23.60 -35.85 10.75
CA GLY A 286 -23.66 -36.91 11.76
C GLY A 286 -24.31 -36.49 13.09
N ILE A 287 -25.03 -35.37 13.10
CA ILE A 287 -25.68 -34.76 14.28
C ILE A 287 -27.17 -35.09 14.39
N SER A 288 -27.60 -36.20 13.80
CA SER A 288 -29.00 -36.66 13.83
C SER A 288 -29.53 -36.93 15.24
N ASN A 289 -28.64 -37.13 16.22
CA ASN A 289 -28.96 -37.26 17.63
C ASN A 289 -29.42 -35.96 18.32
N LEU A 290 -29.28 -34.79 17.67
CA LEU A 290 -29.78 -33.50 18.17
C LEU A 290 -31.25 -33.25 17.81
N ILE A 291 -31.83 -34.08 16.93
CA ILE A 291 -33.25 -34.03 16.61
C ILE A 291 -34.00 -34.70 17.76
N LEU A 292 -34.62 -33.91 18.63
CA LEU A 292 -35.53 -34.45 19.65
C LEU A 292 -36.69 -35.16 18.92
N PRO A 293 -37.00 -36.42 19.27
CA PRO A 293 -38.22 -37.05 18.77
C PRO A 293 -39.41 -36.22 19.28
N LEU A 294 -40.24 -35.78 18.34
CA LEU A 294 -41.49 -35.04 18.60
C LEU A 294 -42.45 -35.84 19.48
#